data_AF-A0A5T8TBB9-F1
#
_entry.id   AF-A0A5T8TBB9-F1
#
_cell.length_a   1.000
_cell.length_b   1.000
_cell.length_c   1.000
_cell.angle_alpha   90.00
_cell.angle_beta   90.00
_cell.angle_gamma   90.00
#
_symmetry.space_group_name_H-M   'P 1'
#
loop_
_entity.id
_entity.type
_entity.pdbx_description
1 polymer ?
#
loop_
_entity_poly.entity_id
_entity_poly.type
_entity_poly.pdbx_seq_one_letter_code
_entity_poly.pdbx_strand_id
1 'polypeptide(L)'
;MDFADRIKTILERGNAQDKNKNSEGHNMVIATNDGFKKNAGNEGNNGVIHYSAGAGEKIHPGQAMCERIIEEFSGVSYEKLVFSADAAIVPREVVLPSPAQTGEQAATWSAAFLSEINIIPVTDSKGSVIYLGPTDPLARTGNRDPRDAVSMEPRFYYCQQVNFDTSISYSNLDRFSGLENYPKIVRAAVDNRRNLDLLLIGFNGTHHADVSTPESYPNREDCGMGWLEKYRTEAHERVISGLSVSSRETMTTGTHHSIDGLVQDVWGSAIDERWHYDLVAVCNYSLLHRKHFPLINDLDTSRMNTEILVNEKIIKNPMLGNLPAVTAPFFPENAILITSLKNLSLYWQKGSIRKLIKDEPHYDRLAFYESWNEDYIIENYEAGCLIDGITWK
;
A
#
# COMPACT_ATOMS: atom_id res chain seq x y z
N MET A 1 18.91 15.97 38.07
CA MET A 1 18.02 14.82 38.29
C MET A 1 17.98 14.03 37.01
N ASP A 2 18.51 12.81 37.09
CA ASP A 2 18.65 11.91 35.95
C ASP A 2 17.27 11.36 35.52
N PHE A 3 17.11 11.01 34.25
CA PHE A 3 15.85 10.50 33.69
C PHE A 3 15.38 9.22 34.43
N ALA A 4 16.34 8.42 34.89
CA ALA A 4 16.10 7.26 35.73
C ALA A 4 15.44 7.61 37.08
N ASP A 5 15.81 8.72 37.71
CA ASP A 5 15.21 9.15 38.99
C ASP A 5 13.76 9.61 38.83
N ARG A 6 13.42 10.21 37.69
CA ARG A 6 12.03 10.62 37.38
C ARG A 6 11.13 9.41 37.17
N ILE A 7 11.61 8.35 36.50
CA ILE A 7 10.86 7.11 36.31
C ILE A 7 10.64 6.38 37.64
N LYS A 8 11.66 6.34 38.51
CA LYS A 8 11.55 5.70 39.82
C LYS A 8 10.50 6.39 40.71
N THR A 9 10.46 7.72 40.69
CA THR A 9 9.47 8.51 41.44
C THR A 9 8.04 8.30 40.94
N ILE A 10 7.86 8.07 39.63
CA ILE A 10 6.54 7.80 39.02
C ILE A 10 6.07 6.38 39.37
N LEU A 11 6.95 5.39 39.33
CA LEU A 11 6.64 4.00 39.72
C LEU A 11 6.32 3.87 41.22
N GLU A 12 7.02 4.60 42.07
CA GLU A 12 6.76 4.60 43.52
C GLU A 12 5.43 5.27 43.88
N ARG A 13 4.98 6.27 43.10
CA ARG A 13 3.65 6.89 43.27
C ARG A 13 2.51 6.01 42.77
N GLY A 14 2.72 5.22 41.71
CA GLY A 14 1.73 4.24 41.23
C GLY A 14 1.45 3.13 42.24
N ASN A 15 2.51 2.59 42.86
CA ASN A 15 2.41 1.49 43.83
C ASN A 15 1.77 1.89 45.18
N ALA A 16 1.63 3.19 45.47
CA ALA A 16 0.96 3.67 46.69
C ALA A 16 -0.57 3.69 46.57
N GLN A 17 -1.12 3.74 45.35
CA GLN A 17 -2.58 3.75 45.15
C GLN A 17 -3.23 2.35 45.16
N ASP A 18 -2.47 1.28 44.92
CA ASP A 18 -3.00 -0.09 44.90
C ASP A 18 -2.99 -0.80 46.26
N LYS A 19 -2.40 -0.22 47.30
CA LYS A 19 -2.35 -0.83 48.64
C LYS A 19 -3.64 -0.73 49.47
N ASN A 20 -4.72 -0.16 48.92
CA ASN A 20 -5.95 0.10 49.67
C ASN A 20 -7.19 -0.67 49.19
N LYS A 21 -7.01 -1.85 48.57
CA LYS A 21 -8.11 -2.80 48.33
C LYS A 21 -7.86 -4.14 49.04
N ASN A 22 -8.53 -4.24 50.19
CA ASN A 22 -8.93 -5.41 50.99
C ASN A 22 -8.26 -6.77 50.76
N SER A 23 -7.69 -7.26 51.85
CA SER A 23 -7.36 -8.66 52.12
C SER A 23 -8.62 -9.49 52.40
N GLU A 24 -8.85 -10.54 51.61
CA GLU A 24 -9.51 -11.76 52.06
C GLU A 24 -8.59 -12.94 51.74
N GLY A 25 -8.18 -13.65 52.79
CA GLY A 25 -7.26 -14.78 52.66
C GLY A 25 -7.99 -16.07 52.29
N HIS A 26 -7.30 -16.96 51.57
CA HIS A 26 -7.40 -18.40 51.82
C HIS A 26 -6.21 -19.18 51.23
N ASN A 27 -5.72 -20.10 52.06
CA ASN A 27 -4.65 -21.09 51.92
C ASN A 27 -4.32 -21.61 50.51
N MET A 28 -3.04 -21.52 50.14
CA MET A 28 -2.44 -22.30 49.06
C MET A 28 -2.10 -23.71 49.59
N VAL A 29 -2.92 -24.69 49.21
CA VAL A 29 -2.61 -26.12 49.29
C VAL A 29 -1.71 -26.47 48.12
N ILE A 30 -0.62 -27.16 48.42
CA ILE A 30 0.35 -27.70 47.46
C ILE A 30 -0.35 -28.78 46.60
N ALA A 31 -0.38 -28.62 45.28
CA ALA A 31 -0.88 -29.62 44.36
C ALA A 31 0.28 -30.28 43.60
N THR A 32 0.40 -31.59 43.81
CA THR A 32 1.29 -32.54 43.12
C THR A 32 0.78 -32.83 41.71
N ASN A 33 1.72 -33.06 40.78
CA ASN A 33 1.49 -33.57 39.43
C ASN A 33 0.73 -34.89 39.46
N ASP A 34 -0.43 -34.98 38.80
CA ASP A 34 -0.99 -36.27 38.38
C ASP A 34 -1.77 -36.16 37.05
N GLY A 35 -1.17 -36.81 36.04
CA GLY A 35 -1.73 -37.51 34.88
C GLY A 35 -3.08 -37.14 34.28
N PHE A 36 -3.04 -36.65 33.03
CA PHE A 36 -4.13 -36.75 32.07
C PHE A 36 -4.53 -38.21 31.82
N LYS A 37 -5.80 -38.58 32.05
CA LYS A 37 -6.42 -39.82 31.56
C LYS A 37 -7.19 -39.56 30.27
N LYS A 38 -6.81 -40.26 29.19
CA LYS A 38 -7.63 -40.46 27.98
C LYS A 38 -8.75 -41.46 28.30
N ASN A 39 -10.01 -41.06 28.11
CA ASN A 39 -11.10 -42.03 27.97
C ASN A 39 -11.31 -42.33 26.48
N ALA A 40 -11.15 -43.61 26.14
CA ALA A 40 -11.49 -44.16 24.84
C ALA A 40 -13.01 -44.43 24.78
N GLY A 41 -13.65 -43.87 23.76
CA GLY A 41 -15.04 -44.14 23.39
C GLY A 41 -15.20 -43.79 21.91
N ASN A 42 -15.38 -44.81 21.09
CA ASN A 42 -15.36 -44.78 19.64
C ASN A 42 -16.79 -44.56 19.13
N GLU A 43 -17.13 -43.38 18.62
CA GLU A 43 -18.27 -43.16 17.72
C GLU A 43 -17.88 -42.06 16.71
N GLY A 44 -17.95 -42.40 15.43
CA GLY A 44 -17.61 -41.51 14.33
C GLY A 44 -18.54 -40.30 14.32
N ASN A 45 -17.95 -39.12 14.46
CA ASN A 45 -18.62 -37.85 14.21
C ASN A 45 -17.63 -36.91 13.56
N ASN A 46 -18.09 -36.21 12.51
CA ASN A 46 -17.45 -35.01 11.97
C ASN A 46 -17.40 -33.97 13.09
N GLY A 47 -16.38 -34.10 13.94
CA GLY A 47 -16.21 -33.32 15.16
C GLY A 47 -15.91 -31.88 14.79
N VAL A 48 -16.96 -31.07 14.73
CA VAL A 48 -16.86 -29.63 14.98
C VAL A 48 -16.28 -29.51 16.39
N ILE A 49 -14.98 -29.24 16.49
CA ILE A 49 -14.35 -28.90 17.75
C ILE A 49 -14.86 -27.51 18.10
N HIS A 50 -15.84 -27.45 18.99
CA HIS A 50 -16.23 -26.20 19.61
C HIS A 50 -15.07 -25.74 20.50
N TYR A 51 -14.32 -24.72 20.06
CA TYR A 51 -13.60 -23.85 20.98
C TYR A 51 -14.62 -22.91 21.63
N SER A 52 -15.59 -23.47 22.36
CA SER A 52 -16.36 -22.66 23.30
C SER A 52 -15.45 -22.43 24.49
N ALA A 53 -15.10 -21.17 24.75
CA ALA A 53 -14.53 -20.78 26.03
C ALA A 53 -15.45 -21.32 27.13
N GLY A 54 -15.03 -22.40 27.78
CA GLY A 54 -15.68 -22.89 28.97
C GLY A 54 -15.60 -21.77 29.99
N ALA A 55 -16.76 -21.26 30.42
CA ALA A 55 -16.86 -20.26 31.46
C ALA A 55 -16.05 -20.73 32.69
N GLY A 56 -14.84 -20.17 32.88
CA GLY A 56 -14.00 -20.40 34.05
C GLY A 56 -12.58 -20.95 33.82
N GLU A 57 -12.16 -21.30 32.59
CA GLU A 57 -10.75 -21.68 32.36
C GLU A 57 -9.85 -20.47 32.11
N LYS A 58 -8.70 -20.42 32.81
CA LYS A 58 -7.66 -19.40 32.57
C LYS A 58 -7.04 -19.65 31.20
N ILE A 59 -7.55 -18.98 30.17
CA ILE A 59 -7.00 -19.01 28.82
C ILE A 59 -5.52 -18.56 28.89
N HIS A 60 -4.63 -19.30 28.24
CA HIS A 60 -3.22 -18.89 28.14
C HIS A 60 -3.17 -17.49 27.48
N PRO A 61 -2.39 -16.53 28.02
CA PRO A 61 -2.38 -15.15 27.51
C PRO A 61 -2.05 -15.05 26.02
N GLY A 62 -1.26 -15.99 25.49
CA GLY A 62 -1.01 -16.13 24.06
C GLY A 62 -2.23 -16.55 23.24
N GLN A 63 -3.03 -17.50 23.75
CA GLN A 63 -4.25 -17.96 23.07
C GLN A 63 -5.32 -16.87 23.05
N ALA A 64 -5.47 -16.12 24.15
CA ALA A 64 -6.34 -14.94 24.18
C ALA A 64 -5.84 -13.81 23.25
N MET A 65 -4.55 -13.78 22.91
CA MET A 65 -4.03 -12.87 21.88
C MET A 65 -4.35 -13.37 20.47
N CYS A 66 -4.22 -14.67 20.19
CA CYS A 66 -4.64 -15.25 18.91
C CYS A 66 -6.10 -14.91 18.61
N GLU A 67 -7.00 -15.11 19.57
CA GLU A 67 -8.43 -14.80 19.44
C GLU A 67 -8.66 -13.31 19.14
N ARG A 68 -8.05 -12.40 19.90
CA ARG A 68 -8.15 -10.94 19.66
C ARG A 68 -7.62 -10.51 18.29
N ILE A 69 -6.55 -11.14 17.80
CA ILE A 69 -6.02 -10.86 16.46
C ILE A 69 -6.98 -11.37 15.39
N ILE A 70 -7.53 -12.57 15.55
CA ILE A 70 -8.53 -13.12 14.63
C ILE A 70 -9.75 -12.19 14.55
N GLU A 71 -10.23 -11.68 15.69
CA GLU A 71 -11.33 -10.70 15.71
C GLU A 71 -11.00 -9.41 14.96
N GLU A 72 -9.83 -8.84 15.23
CA GLU A 72 -9.41 -7.59 14.61
C GLU A 72 -9.21 -7.74 13.09
N PHE A 73 -8.63 -8.84 12.63
CA PHE A 73 -8.40 -9.09 11.20
C PHE A 73 -9.68 -9.49 10.43
N SER A 74 -10.60 -10.19 11.09
CA SER A 74 -11.87 -10.60 10.48
C SER A 74 -12.96 -9.53 10.57
N GLY A 75 -12.87 -8.60 11.52
CA GLY A 75 -13.95 -7.66 11.84
C GLY A 75 -15.19 -8.33 12.46
N VAL A 76 -15.11 -9.63 12.78
CA VAL A 76 -16.19 -10.45 13.32
C VAL A 76 -15.73 -11.01 14.66
N SER A 77 -16.59 -10.94 15.68
CA SER A 77 -16.24 -11.52 16.98
C SER A 77 -15.95 -13.01 16.86
N TYR A 78 -14.94 -13.52 17.59
CA TYR A 78 -14.43 -14.88 17.45
C TYR A 78 -15.55 -15.91 17.66
N GLU A 79 -16.52 -15.60 18.50
CA GLU A 79 -17.69 -16.43 18.82
C GLU A 79 -18.63 -16.67 17.62
N LYS A 80 -18.60 -15.78 16.62
CA LYS A 80 -19.43 -15.86 15.40
C LYS A 80 -18.68 -16.45 14.21
N LEU A 81 -17.38 -16.72 14.35
CA LEU A 81 -16.59 -17.38 13.31
C LEU A 81 -16.89 -18.87 13.34
N VAL A 82 -17.26 -19.42 12.18
CA VAL A 82 -17.40 -20.86 12.02
C VAL A 82 -15.99 -21.43 11.84
N PHE A 83 -15.42 -21.94 12.94
CA PHE A 83 -14.17 -22.69 12.92
C PHE A 83 -14.46 -24.11 12.44
N SER A 84 -14.03 -24.44 11.22
CA SER A 84 -14.01 -25.81 10.72
C SER A 84 -12.68 -26.42 11.10
N ALA A 85 -12.59 -27.04 12.29
CA ALA A 85 -11.47 -27.80 12.89
C ALA A 85 -10.04 -27.22 12.83
N ASP A 86 -9.62 -26.65 11.70
CA ASP A 86 -8.31 -26.06 11.40
C ASP A 86 -8.38 -24.65 10.77
N ALA A 87 -9.57 -24.08 10.47
CA ALA A 87 -9.66 -22.78 9.79
C ALA A 87 -10.90 -21.95 10.17
N ALA A 88 -10.72 -20.63 10.29
CA ALA A 88 -11.79 -19.65 10.44
C ALA A 88 -12.16 -19.05 9.08
N ILE A 89 -13.39 -19.28 8.62
CA ILE A 89 -13.91 -18.66 7.41
C ILE A 89 -14.56 -17.32 7.78
N VAL A 90 -14.00 -16.21 7.29
CA VAL A 90 -14.55 -14.87 7.49
C VAL A 90 -15.72 -14.65 6.50
N PRO A 91 -16.94 -14.32 6.95
CA PRO A 91 -18.07 -14.08 6.06
C PRO A 91 -17.80 -12.91 5.09
N ARG A 92 -18.39 -13.00 3.89
CA ARG A 92 -18.06 -12.27 2.65
C ARG A 92 -18.33 -10.76 2.65
N GLU A 93 -18.66 -10.16 3.79
CA GLU A 93 -18.97 -8.73 3.93
C GLU A 93 -17.89 -8.02 4.74
N VAL A 94 -16.70 -7.90 4.16
CA VAL A 94 -15.64 -7.05 4.72
C VAL A 94 -15.54 -5.79 3.88
N VAL A 95 -15.99 -4.69 4.47
CA VAL A 95 -15.75 -3.33 4.03
C VAL A 95 -14.24 -3.16 3.85
N LEU A 96 -13.81 -2.57 2.73
CA LEU A 96 -12.42 -2.16 2.50
C LEU A 96 -11.87 -1.46 3.75
N PRO A 97 -10.55 -1.51 4.03
CA PRO A 97 -9.98 -0.52 4.92
C PRO A 97 -10.25 0.86 4.30
N SER A 98 -11.29 1.53 4.77
CA SER A 98 -11.40 2.97 4.62
C SER A 98 -10.15 3.52 5.28
N PRO A 99 -9.32 4.32 4.58
CA PRO A 99 -8.18 5.00 5.18
C PRO A 99 -8.55 5.86 6.41
N ALA A 100 -9.86 6.07 6.65
CA ALA A 100 -10.39 7.01 7.62
C ALA A 100 -10.96 6.40 8.92
N GLN A 101 -11.05 5.07 9.10
CA GLN A 101 -11.79 4.52 10.25
C GLN A 101 -10.97 4.16 11.49
N THR A 102 -9.65 4.39 11.49
CA THR A 102 -8.87 4.35 12.74
C THR A 102 -7.88 5.50 12.74
N GLY A 103 -8.40 6.70 13.01
CA GLY A 103 -7.60 7.91 13.14
C GLY A 103 -6.44 7.71 14.11
N GLU A 104 -5.29 8.31 13.75
CA GLU A 104 -4.08 8.57 14.53
C GLU A 104 -2.83 7.69 14.38
N GLN A 105 -2.84 6.52 13.73
CA GLN A 105 -1.60 5.77 13.51
C GLN A 105 -1.24 5.62 12.02
N ALA A 106 -0.68 6.73 11.52
CA ALA A 106 0.05 6.89 10.26
C ALA A 106 -0.78 6.91 8.97
N ALA A 107 -1.18 8.12 8.56
CA ALA A 107 -1.20 8.44 7.14
C ALA A 107 0.19 8.13 6.56
N THR A 108 0.35 6.93 6.03
CA THR A 108 1.61 6.50 5.40
C THR A 108 1.64 7.04 3.98
N TRP A 109 2.83 7.29 3.44
CA TRP A 109 3.06 7.75 2.07
C TRP A 109 2.29 6.93 1.02
N SER A 110 2.15 5.62 1.24
CA SER A 110 1.37 4.73 0.37
C SER A 110 -0.13 5.04 0.40
N ALA A 111 -0.71 5.25 1.58
CA ALA A 111 -2.12 5.59 1.73
C ALA A 111 -2.46 6.97 1.14
N ALA A 112 -1.53 7.93 1.25
CA ALA A 112 -1.69 9.26 0.65
C ALA A 112 -1.77 9.15 -0.89
N PHE A 113 -0.82 8.46 -1.53
CA PHE A 113 -0.82 8.28 -2.98
C PHE A 113 -2.04 7.48 -3.46
N LEU A 114 -2.38 6.38 -2.77
CA LEU A 114 -3.55 5.57 -3.12
C LEU A 114 -4.87 6.33 -2.97
N SER A 115 -4.93 7.37 -2.12
CA SER A 115 -6.12 8.22 -1.99
C SER A 115 -6.27 9.24 -3.11
N GLU A 116 -5.19 9.53 -3.85
CA GLU A 116 -5.18 10.48 -4.96
C GLU A 116 -5.49 9.82 -6.32
N ILE A 117 -5.31 8.50 -6.42
CA ILE A 117 -5.68 7.70 -7.60
C ILE A 117 -7.13 7.22 -7.54
N ASN A 118 -7.66 6.77 -8.67
CA ASN A 118 -9.00 6.19 -8.72
C ASN A 118 -8.98 4.71 -8.36
N ILE A 119 -9.73 4.29 -7.35
CA ILE A 119 -9.93 2.87 -7.03
C ILE A 119 -11.38 2.50 -7.39
N ILE A 120 -11.56 1.71 -8.45
CA ILE A 120 -12.88 1.44 -9.03
C ILE A 120 -13.30 -0.01 -8.78
N PRO A 121 -14.43 -0.25 -8.10
CA PRO A 121 -14.99 -1.59 -7.97
C PRO A 121 -15.67 -2.03 -9.28
N VAL A 122 -15.31 -3.19 -9.79
CA VAL A 122 -15.84 -3.73 -11.04
C VAL A 122 -16.53 -5.07 -10.81
N THR A 123 -17.62 -5.37 -11.51
CA THR A 123 -18.36 -6.64 -11.34
C THR A 123 -17.73 -7.80 -12.10
N ASP A 124 -17.35 -7.55 -13.34
CA ASP A 124 -16.82 -8.56 -14.24
C ASP A 124 -15.28 -8.65 -14.12
N SER A 125 -14.73 -9.83 -14.38
CA SER A 125 -13.26 -10.02 -14.38
C SER A 125 -12.61 -9.53 -15.68
N LYS A 126 -13.40 -9.39 -16.75
CA LYS A 126 -13.01 -8.82 -18.04
C LYS A 126 -14.11 -7.90 -18.50
N GLY A 127 -13.74 -6.76 -19.03
CA GLY A 127 -14.68 -5.85 -19.66
C GLY A 127 -13.97 -4.75 -20.41
N SER A 128 -14.75 -3.87 -21.04
CA SER A 128 -14.20 -2.73 -21.74
C SER A 128 -14.17 -1.50 -20.84
N VAL A 129 -13.04 -0.79 -20.82
CA VAL A 129 -12.95 0.58 -20.32
C VAL A 129 -13.60 1.47 -21.39
N ILE A 130 -14.74 2.07 -21.07
CA ILE A 130 -15.42 2.98 -21.99
C ILE A 130 -14.97 4.39 -21.66
N TYR A 131 -14.11 4.95 -22.49
CA TYR A 131 -13.86 6.38 -22.48
C TYR A 131 -15.07 7.09 -23.10
N LEU A 132 -15.71 7.98 -22.34
CA LEU A 132 -16.83 8.79 -22.81
C LEU A 132 -16.41 10.26 -22.86
N GLY A 133 -15.77 10.66 -23.96
CA GLY A 133 -15.38 12.04 -24.19
C GLY A 133 -15.24 12.35 -25.67
N PRO A 134 -15.62 13.56 -26.12
CA PRO A 134 -15.41 13.97 -27.50
C PRO A 134 -13.92 14.23 -27.77
N THR A 135 -13.35 13.53 -28.73
CA THR A 135 -11.94 13.69 -29.13
C THR A 135 -11.72 14.92 -30.02
N ASP A 136 -12.76 15.58 -30.51
CA ASP A 136 -12.64 16.74 -31.40
C ASP A 136 -13.42 17.97 -30.90
N PRO A 137 -12.98 19.20 -31.23
CA PRO A 137 -13.75 20.40 -30.98
C PRO A 137 -15.15 20.33 -31.60
N LEU A 138 -16.18 20.52 -30.79
CA LEU A 138 -17.58 20.38 -31.20
C LEU A 138 -18.14 21.60 -31.93
N ALA A 139 -17.48 22.75 -31.81
CA ALA A 139 -18.00 24.02 -32.31
C ALA A 139 -17.78 24.15 -33.83
N ARG A 140 -18.87 24.32 -34.59
CA ARG A 140 -18.84 24.67 -36.01
C ARG A 140 -19.95 25.65 -36.37
N THR A 141 -19.72 26.50 -37.35
CA THR A 141 -20.73 27.37 -37.97
C THR A 141 -21.07 26.88 -39.38
N GLY A 142 -22.33 27.07 -39.83
CA GLY A 142 -22.81 26.66 -41.16
C GLY A 142 -23.71 25.43 -41.17
N ASN A 143 -23.67 24.63 -42.25
CA ASN A 143 -24.50 23.42 -42.39
C ASN A 143 -24.28 22.46 -41.23
N ARG A 144 -25.37 22.00 -40.61
CA ARG A 144 -25.37 21.15 -39.43
C ARG A 144 -25.27 19.69 -39.86
N ASP A 145 -24.04 19.18 -39.87
CA ASP A 145 -23.74 17.76 -40.08
C ASP A 145 -22.92 17.27 -38.87
N PRO A 146 -23.57 16.60 -37.89
CA PRO A 146 -22.93 16.15 -36.67
C PRO A 146 -21.97 15.01 -36.99
N ARG A 147 -20.70 15.17 -36.64
CA ARG A 147 -19.73 14.07 -36.67
C ARG A 147 -19.88 13.23 -35.42
N ASP A 148 -19.63 11.94 -35.54
CA ASP A 148 -19.41 11.09 -34.39
C ASP A 148 -18.06 11.49 -33.76
N ALA A 149 -18.13 12.15 -32.61
CA ALA A 149 -16.96 12.66 -31.89
C ALA A 149 -16.48 11.67 -30.82
N VAL A 150 -17.20 10.56 -30.61
CA VAL A 150 -16.87 9.56 -29.59
C VAL A 150 -15.97 8.51 -30.21
N SER A 151 -14.66 8.62 -29.98
CA SER A 151 -13.75 7.54 -30.31
C SER A 151 -13.98 6.37 -29.34
N MET A 152 -14.57 5.28 -29.84
CA MET A 152 -14.80 4.05 -29.10
C MET A 152 -13.71 3.02 -29.41
N GLU A 153 -12.44 3.36 -29.19
CA GLU A 153 -11.41 2.31 -29.18
C GLU A 153 -11.65 1.41 -27.96
N PRO A 154 -12.04 0.13 -28.16
CA PRO A 154 -12.37 -0.73 -27.05
C PRO A 154 -11.09 -1.16 -26.36
N ARG A 155 -10.81 -0.57 -25.19
CA ARG A 155 -9.76 -1.01 -24.29
C ARG A 155 -10.32 -2.03 -23.34
N PHE A 156 -9.58 -3.09 -23.05
CA PHE A 156 -10.04 -4.14 -22.16
C PHE A 156 -9.23 -4.13 -20.87
N TYR A 157 -9.92 -4.24 -19.74
CA TYR A 157 -9.27 -4.56 -18.47
C TYR A 157 -9.37 -6.07 -18.23
N TYR A 158 -8.38 -6.62 -17.55
CA TYR A 158 -8.36 -8.00 -17.11
C TYR A 158 -7.94 -8.09 -15.64
N CYS A 159 -8.91 -8.27 -14.75
CA CYS A 159 -8.63 -8.45 -13.33
C CYS A 159 -8.04 -9.84 -13.09
N GLN A 160 -6.78 -9.89 -12.68
CA GLN A 160 -6.04 -11.12 -12.38
C GLN A 160 -5.89 -11.30 -10.88
N GLN A 161 -5.85 -12.56 -10.44
CA GLN A 161 -5.73 -12.88 -9.02
C GLN A 161 -4.31 -12.58 -8.52
N VAL A 162 -4.25 -11.86 -7.40
CA VAL A 162 -3.03 -11.62 -6.63
C VAL A 162 -3.29 -12.04 -5.18
N ASN A 163 -2.29 -12.67 -4.56
CA ASN A 163 -2.38 -13.19 -3.20
C ASN A 163 -1.40 -12.44 -2.28
N PHE A 164 -1.88 -12.07 -1.08
CA PHE A 164 -1.17 -11.32 -0.07
C PHE A 164 -1.17 -12.11 1.25
N ASP A 165 -0.28 -13.08 1.33
CA ASP A 165 -0.21 -13.99 2.47
C ASP A 165 0.79 -13.48 3.52
N THR A 166 0.42 -13.55 4.79
CA THR A 166 1.28 -13.17 5.91
C THR A 166 1.16 -14.18 7.05
N SER A 167 2.14 -14.22 7.95
CA SER A 167 2.09 -15.11 9.12
C SER A 167 2.72 -14.47 10.34
N ILE A 168 2.22 -14.82 11.51
CA ILE A 168 2.77 -14.38 12.80
C ILE A 168 3.13 -15.63 13.60
N SER A 169 4.39 -15.73 14.04
CA SER A 169 4.85 -16.84 14.86
C SER A 169 4.27 -16.78 16.27
N TYR A 170 4.02 -17.93 16.89
CA TYR A 170 3.52 -18.01 18.27
C TYR A 170 4.47 -17.32 19.27
N SER A 171 5.79 -17.40 19.05
CA SER A 171 6.77 -16.70 19.88
C SER A 171 6.55 -15.19 19.95
N ASN A 172 6.09 -14.60 18.84
CA ASN A 172 5.81 -13.17 18.78
C ASN A 172 4.46 -12.87 19.44
N LEU A 173 3.45 -13.71 19.24
CA LEU A 173 2.16 -13.59 19.92
C LEU A 173 2.33 -13.64 21.45
N ASP A 174 3.08 -14.60 21.97
CA ASP A 174 3.33 -14.72 23.40
C ASP A 174 4.11 -13.53 23.96
N ARG A 175 5.14 -13.06 23.22
CA ARG A 175 5.95 -11.90 23.62
C ARG A 175 5.12 -10.65 23.81
N PHE A 176 4.12 -10.44 22.97
CA PHE A 176 3.28 -9.24 23.01
C PHE A 176 1.93 -9.44 23.70
N SER A 177 1.65 -10.63 24.22
CA SER A 177 0.38 -11.03 24.87
C SER A 177 -0.17 -10.03 25.90
N GLY A 178 0.71 -9.34 26.63
CA GLY A 178 0.37 -8.33 27.64
C GLY A 178 -0.02 -6.94 27.09
N LEU A 179 0.15 -6.68 25.79
CA LEU A 179 -0.21 -5.41 25.16
C LEU A 179 -1.63 -5.48 24.57
N GLU A 180 -2.55 -4.69 25.11
CA GLU A 180 -3.94 -4.61 24.60
C GLU A 180 -4.04 -4.09 23.16
N ASN A 181 -3.18 -3.15 22.78
CA ASN A 181 -3.23 -2.50 21.45
C ASN A 181 -2.50 -3.27 20.35
N TYR A 182 -1.85 -4.39 20.67
CA TYR A 182 -1.04 -5.13 19.71
C TYR A 182 -1.79 -5.58 18.45
N PRO A 183 -3.03 -6.14 18.54
CA PRO A 183 -3.78 -6.54 17.34
C PRO A 183 -3.99 -5.42 16.33
N LYS A 184 -4.31 -4.21 16.82
CA LYS A 184 -4.53 -3.02 15.98
C LYS A 184 -3.26 -2.55 15.29
N ILE A 185 -2.14 -2.56 16.02
CA ILE A 185 -0.83 -2.18 15.48
C ILE A 185 -0.41 -3.16 14.38
N VAL A 186 -0.60 -4.47 14.62
CA VAL A 186 -0.28 -5.51 13.64
C VAL A 186 -1.14 -5.36 12.39
N ARG A 187 -2.45 -5.15 12.55
CA ARG A 187 -3.36 -4.90 11.41
C ARG A 187 -2.91 -3.69 10.59
N ALA A 188 -2.65 -2.56 11.25
CA ALA A 188 -2.18 -1.35 10.57
C ALA A 188 -0.86 -1.56 9.82
N ALA A 189 0.07 -2.33 10.41
CA ALA A 189 1.33 -2.67 9.76
C ALA A 189 1.13 -3.57 8.53
N VAL A 190 0.26 -4.57 8.60
CA VAL A 190 -0.08 -5.45 7.47
C VAL A 190 -0.78 -4.67 6.36
N ASP A 191 -1.75 -3.83 6.68
CA ASP A 191 -2.47 -3.00 5.70
C ASP A 191 -1.52 -2.00 5.03
N ASN A 192 -0.57 -1.41 5.77
CA ASN A 192 0.45 -0.55 5.19
C ASN A 192 1.38 -1.32 4.23
N ARG A 193 1.83 -2.52 4.63
CA ARG A 193 2.67 -3.35 3.76
C ARG A 193 1.95 -3.73 2.47
N ARG A 194 0.68 -4.11 2.58
CA ARG A 194 -0.19 -4.36 1.42
C ARG A 194 -0.25 -3.16 0.48
N ASN A 195 -0.50 -1.96 1.02
CA ASN A 195 -0.56 -0.75 0.21
C ASN A 195 0.77 -0.44 -0.49
N LEU A 196 1.90 -0.73 0.17
CA LEU A 196 3.23 -0.62 -0.43
C LEU A 196 3.46 -1.63 -1.54
N ASP A 197 3.00 -2.87 -1.37
CA ASP A 197 3.09 -3.92 -2.39
C ASP A 197 2.22 -3.59 -3.62
N LEU A 198 1.03 -3.00 -3.42
CA LEU A 198 0.19 -2.50 -4.52
C LEU A 198 0.90 -1.43 -5.36
N LEU A 199 1.66 -0.52 -4.73
CA LEU A 199 2.44 0.48 -5.46
C LEU A 199 3.66 -0.13 -6.13
N LEU A 200 4.31 -1.09 -5.46
CA LEU A 200 5.46 -1.81 -6.00
C LEU A 200 5.08 -2.50 -7.33
N ILE A 201 3.97 -3.24 -7.36
CA ILE A 201 3.44 -3.89 -8.56
C ILE A 201 2.93 -2.84 -9.56
N GLY A 202 2.22 -1.80 -9.10
CA GLY A 202 1.68 -0.76 -9.98
C GLY A 202 2.75 -0.02 -10.81
N PHE A 203 3.95 0.21 -10.25
CA PHE A 203 5.04 0.87 -10.97
C PHE A 203 6.00 -0.07 -11.68
N ASN A 204 6.32 -1.23 -11.11
CA ASN A 204 7.35 -2.13 -11.66
C ASN A 204 6.78 -3.38 -12.33
N GLY A 205 5.48 -3.64 -12.21
CA GLY A 205 4.80 -4.78 -12.80
C GLY A 205 4.94 -4.82 -14.32
N THR A 206 5.44 -5.93 -14.85
CA THR A 206 5.66 -6.14 -16.30
C THR A 206 4.65 -7.12 -16.88
N HIS A 207 4.44 -8.24 -16.20
CA HIS A 207 3.54 -9.30 -16.65
C HIS A 207 2.94 -10.02 -15.45
N HIS A 208 1.91 -10.82 -15.70
CA HIS A 208 1.33 -11.71 -14.71
C HIS A 208 1.78 -13.14 -15.01
N ALA A 209 2.39 -13.79 -14.01
CA ALA A 209 2.75 -15.19 -14.04
C ALA A 209 1.78 -16.01 -13.17
N ASP A 210 1.44 -17.22 -13.61
CA ASP A 210 0.61 -18.14 -12.81
C ASP A 210 1.28 -18.55 -11.50
N VAL A 211 2.62 -18.61 -11.48
CA VAL A 211 3.44 -18.88 -10.31
C VAL A 211 4.54 -17.83 -10.26
N SER A 212 4.45 -16.91 -9.29
CA SER A 212 5.46 -15.87 -9.09
C SER A 212 6.70 -16.42 -8.38
N THR A 213 7.86 -15.88 -8.75
CA THR A 213 9.16 -16.25 -8.16
C THR A 213 9.85 -15.01 -7.57
N PRO A 214 9.69 -14.78 -6.25
CA PRO A 214 10.29 -13.65 -5.55
C PRO A 214 11.81 -13.49 -5.72
N GLU A 215 12.52 -14.60 -5.95
CA GLU A 215 13.97 -14.63 -6.12
C GLU A 215 14.42 -14.07 -7.46
N SER A 216 13.66 -14.35 -8.53
CA SER A 216 13.95 -13.87 -9.89
C SER A 216 13.45 -12.44 -10.09
N TYR A 217 12.36 -12.07 -9.42
CA TYR A 217 11.71 -10.76 -9.52
C TYR A 217 11.56 -10.10 -8.14
N PRO A 218 12.63 -9.46 -7.61
CA PRO A 218 12.61 -8.82 -6.30
C PRO A 218 11.55 -7.73 -6.16
N ASN A 219 11.23 -7.03 -7.24
CA ASN A 219 10.23 -5.96 -7.28
C ASN A 219 8.82 -6.45 -7.63
N ARG A 220 8.54 -7.77 -7.57
CA ARG A 220 7.21 -8.34 -7.86
C ARG A 220 6.71 -7.99 -9.27
N GLU A 221 7.64 -7.99 -10.22
CA GLU A 221 7.41 -7.62 -11.62
C GLU A 221 6.51 -8.63 -12.36
N ASP A 222 6.33 -9.82 -11.78
CA ASP A 222 5.58 -10.97 -12.28
C ASP A 222 4.18 -11.10 -11.66
N CYS A 223 3.79 -10.21 -10.75
CA CYS A 223 2.49 -10.25 -10.08
C CYS A 223 1.37 -9.54 -10.88
N GLY A 224 1.70 -8.82 -11.95
CA GLY A 224 0.73 -8.05 -12.72
C GLY A 224 1.39 -7.04 -13.65
N MET A 225 0.64 -6.56 -14.63
CA MET A 225 1.09 -5.49 -15.51
C MET A 225 0.76 -4.13 -14.88
N GLY A 226 1.79 -3.33 -14.60
CA GLY A 226 1.66 -2.02 -13.98
C GLY A 226 1.37 -0.89 -14.98
N TRP A 227 1.14 0.32 -14.46
CA TRP A 227 0.85 1.50 -15.29
C TRP A 227 1.99 1.83 -16.26
N LEU A 228 3.25 1.74 -15.82
CA LEU A 228 4.40 2.10 -16.66
C LEU A 228 4.55 1.15 -17.85
N GLU A 229 4.35 -0.15 -17.64
CA GLU A 229 4.41 -1.14 -18.71
C GLU A 229 3.26 -1.00 -19.70
N LYS A 230 2.06 -0.61 -19.24
CA LYS A 230 0.95 -0.29 -20.13
C LYS A 230 1.24 0.90 -21.05
N TYR A 231 1.91 1.95 -20.55
CA TYR A 231 2.41 3.01 -21.44
C TYR A 231 3.40 2.49 -22.48
N ARG A 232 4.34 1.60 -22.10
CA ARG A 232 5.34 1.03 -23.02
C ARG A 232 4.73 0.15 -24.11
N THR A 233 3.72 -0.64 -23.76
CA THR A 233 3.12 -1.64 -24.65
C THR A 233 1.98 -1.07 -25.49
N GLU A 234 1.07 -0.32 -24.88
CA GLU A 234 -0.14 0.19 -25.55
C GLU A 234 0.09 1.58 -26.19
N ALA A 235 0.95 2.42 -25.61
CA ALA A 235 1.13 3.82 -26.01
C ALA A 235 2.61 4.22 -26.18
N HIS A 236 3.37 3.42 -26.95
CA HIS A 236 4.81 3.64 -27.18
C HIS A 236 5.16 5.03 -27.74
N GLU A 237 4.25 5.66 -28.49
CA GLU A 237 4.42 7.04 -28.99
C GLU A 237 4.49 8.10 -27.87
N ARG A 238 3.93 7.80 -26.68
CA ARG A 238 3.97 8.65 -25.48
C ARG A 238 5.10 8.27 -24.53
N VAL A 239 5.96 7.33 -24.93
CA VAL A 239 7.15 6.93 -24.17
C VAL A 239 8.38 7.54 -24.80
N ILE A 240 8.94 8.54 -24.14
CA ILE A 240 10.14 9.22 -24.60
C ILE A 240 11.34 8.59 -23.91
N SER A 241 12.19 7.93 -24.70
CA SER A 241 13.37 7.23 -24.20
C SER A 241 14.68 7.82 -24.72
N GLY A 242 15.77 7.53 -24.02
CA GLY A 242 17.14 7.87 -24.46
C GLY A 242 17.51 9.35 -24.28
N LEU A 243 16.75 10.10 -23.48
CA LEU A 243 17.11 11.46 -23.13
C LEU A 243 18.29 11.47 -22.15
N SER A 244 19.23 12.38 -22.39
CA SER A 244 20.38 12.59 -21.51
C SER A 244 20.32 13.97 -20.87
N VAL A 245 20.57 14.01 -19.57
CA VAL A 245 20.68 15.25 -18.79
C VAL A 245 22.14 15.46 -18.47
N SER A 246 22.64 16.67 -18.71
CA SER A 246 24.03 17.01 -18.35
C SER A 246 24.25 16.90 -16.84
N SER A 247 25.25 16.12 -16.45
CA SER A 247 25.77 15.99 -15.10
C SER A 247 26.98 16.89 -14.93
N ARG A 248 27.08 17.56 -13.78
CA ARG A 248 28.25 18.39 -13.43
C ARG A 248 29.53 17.55 -13.25
N GLU A 249 29.38 16.25 -13.00
CA GLU A 249 30.48 15.31 -12.74
C GLU A 249 31.26 14.94 -14.01
N THR A 250 30.59 14.80 -15.15
CA THR A 250 31.22 14.25 -16.35
C THR A 250 31.58 15.31 -17.40
N MET A 251 31.22 16.58 -17.19
CA MET A 251 31.51 17.70 -18.10
C MET A 251 31.03 17.48 -19.56
N THR A 252 30.11 16.55 -19.80
CA THR A 252 29.50 16.33 -21.12
C THR A 252 28.14 17.00 -21.20
N THR A 253 27.90 17.73 -22.28
CA THR A 253 26.60 18.37 -22.52
C THR A 253 25.60 17.32 -22.99
N GLY A 254 24.69 16.91 -22.08
CA GLY A 254 23.52 16.13 -22.43
C GLY A 254 22.54 16.91 -23.32
N THR A 255 21.53 16.21 -23.86
CA THR A 255 20.47 16.80 -24.70
C THR A 255 19.78 17.98 -24.01
N HIS A 256 19.63 17.91 -22.68
CA HIS A 256 19.10 19.01 -21.86
C HIS A 256 20.09 19.42 -20.76
N HIS A 257 20.14 20.72 -20.48
CA HIS A 257 20.99 21.31 -19.45
C HIS A 257 20.53 20.97 -18.02
N SER A 258 19.23 20.82 -17.81
CA SER A 258 18.64 20.50 -16.52
C SER A 258 17.46 19.54 -16.66
N ILE A 259 17.16 18.82 -15.58
CA ILE A 259 16.00 17.93 -15.52
C ILE A 259 14.68 18.71 -15.67
N ASP A 260 14.62 19.95 -15.17
CA ASP A 260 13.45 20.80 -15.31
C ASP A 260 13.21 21.19 -16.78
N GLY A 261 14.26 21.50 -17.53
CA GLY A 261 14.15 21.81 -18.95
C GLY A 261 13.69 20.60 -19.76
N LEU A 262 14.16 19.40 -19.39
CA LEU A 262 13.72 18.15 -20.01
C LEU A 262 12.23 17.92 -19.77
N VAL A 263 11.78 17.98 -18.50
CA VAL A 263 10.39 17.75 -18.15
C VAL A 263 9.49 18.78 -18.83
N GLN A 264 9.92 20.05 -18.85
CA GLN A 264 9.17 21.14 -19.48
C GLN A 264 9.01 20.97 -20.99
N ASP A 265 10.06 20.56 -21.69
CA ASP A 265 10.02 20.29 -23.13
C ASP A 265 9.11 19.09 -23.43
N VAL A 266 9.21 18.04 -22.64
CA VAL A 266 8.41 16.81 -22.81
C VAL A 266 6.92 17.08 -22.59
N TRP A 267 6.51 17.67 -21.47
CA TRP A 267 5.07 17.87 -21.24
C TRP A 267 4.47 18.91 -22.19
N GLY A 268 5.25 19.91 -22.60
CA GLY A 268 4.79 20.94 -23.55
C GLY A 268 4.59 20.42 -24.98
N SER A 269 5.32 19.38 -25.38
CA SER A 269 5.26 18.82 -26.74
C SER A 269 4.47 17.51 -26.85
N ALA A 270 4.53 16.64 -25.83
CA ALA A 270 3.98 15.30 -25.87
C ALA A 270 2.52 15.20 -25.38
N ILE A 271 2.08 16.14 -24.54
CA ILE A 271 0.71 16.18 -24.00
C ILE A 271 -0.08 17.25 -24.76
N ASP A 272 -1.27 16.89 -25.23
CA ASP A 272 -2.18 17.81 -25.90
C ASP A 272 -2.65 18.92 -24.93
N GLU A 273 -2.78 20.15 -25.43
CA GLU A 273 -3.21 21.33 -24.66
C GLU A 273 -4.51 21.09 -23.88
N ARG A 274 -5.40 20.23 -24.39
CA ARG A 274 -6.65 19.83 -23.72
C ARG A 274 -6.44 19.19 -22.35
N TRP A 275 -5.29 18.56 -22.14
CA TRP A 275 -4.96 17.84 -20.91
C TRP A 275 -3.95 18.60 -20.03
N HIS A 276 -3.67 19.89 -20.32
CA HIS A 276 -2.77 20.74 -19.52
C HIS A 276 -3.44 21.27 -18.24
N TYR A 277 -4.18 20.42 -17.52
CA TYR A 277 -4.79 20.76 -16.24
C TYR A 277 -4.49 19.66 -15.21
N ASP A 278 -4.26 20.05 -13.96
CA ASP A 278 -4.02 19.11 -12.84
C ASP A 278 -2.89 18.09 -13.14
N LEU A 279 -1.88 18.51 -13.92
CA LEU A 279 -0.73 17.69 -14.29
C LEU A 279 0.26 17.61 -13.13
N VAL A 280 0.74 16.40 -12.88
CA VAL A 280 1.69 16.10 -11.81
C VAL A 280 2.85 15.31 -12.41
N ALA A 281 4.06 15.59 -11.94
CA ALA A 281 5.25 14.80 -12.27
C ALA A 281 5.50 13.77 -11.17
N VAL A 282 5.17 12.51 -11.43
CA VAL A 282 5.47 11.39 -10.53
C VAL A 282 6.89 10.92 -10.76
N CYS A 283 7.68 10.89 -9.68
CA CYS A 283 9.09 10.53 -9.74
C CYS A 283 9.57 9.83 -8.47
N ASN A 284 10.76 9.23 -8.54
CA ASN A 284 11.44 8.72 -7.35
C ASN A 284 12.03 9.88 -6.52
N TYR A 285 12.02 9.73 -5.20
CA TYR A 285 12.65 10.65 -4.25
C TYR A 285 14.13 10.97 -4.58
N SER A 286 14.90 9.97 -5.03
CA SER A 286 16.31 10.11 -5.43
C SER A 286 16.52 11.20 -6.49
N LEU A 287 15.58 11.35 -7.43
CA LEU A 287 15.65 12.34 -8.51
C LEU A 287 15.50 13.76 -8.00
N LEU A 288 14.54 14.00 -7.10
CA LEU A 288 14.37 15.28 -6.43
C LEU A 288 15.55 15.59 -5.53
N HIS A 289 16.05 14.60 -4.79
CA HIS A 289 17.23 14.77 -3.96
C HIS A 289 18.44 15.21 -4.79
N ARG A 290 18.71 14.54 -5.92
CA ARG A 290 19.79 14.89 -6.84
C ARG A 290 19.69 16.34 -7.36
N LYS A 291 18.48 16.82 -7.63
CA LYS A 291 18.22 18.20 -8.05
C LYS A 291 18.46 19.21 -6.91
N HIS A 292 17.96 18.92 -5.71
CA HIS A 292 18.00 19.87 -4.59
C HIS A 292 19.33 19.86 -3.83
N PHE A 293 20.09 18.77 -3.86
CA PHE A 293 21.32 18.62 -3.08
C PHE A 293 22.39 19.68 -3.40
N PRO A 294 22.69 20.02 -4.67
CA PRO A 294 23.62 21.11 -4.99
C PRO A 294 23.16 22.47 -4.44
N LEU A 295 21.85 22.76 -4.50
CA LEU A 295 21.30 24.02 -4.00
C LEU A 295 21.45 24.17 -2.49
N ILE A 296 21.43 23.06 -1.75
CA ILE A 296 21.66 23.04 -0.31
C ILE A 296 23.16 23.25 -0.02
N ASN A 297 24.05 22.66 -0.81
CA ASN A 297 25.50 22.80 -0.62
C ASN A 297 26.01 24.20 -0.99
N ASP A 298 25.38 24.86 -1.96
CA ASP A 298 25.75 26.20 -2.40
C ASP A 298 25.19 27.31 -1.47
N LEU A 299 24.45 26.96 -0.40
CA LEU A 299 23.96 27.91 0.61
C LEU A 299 25.13 28.54 1.39
N ASP A 300 25.35 29.83 1.17
CA ASP A 300 26.31 30.60 1.95
C ASP A 300 25.72 30.99 3.33
N THR A 301 26.46 30.70 4.39
CA THR A 301 26.10 31.06 5.78
C THR A 301 26.02 32.58 6.01
N SER A 302 26.47 33.40 5.06
CA SER A 302 26.44 34.86 5.15
C SER A 302 25.10 35.52 4.76
N ARG A 303 24.23 34.86 3.98
CA ARG A 303 22.94 35.37 3.47
C ARG A 303 21.72 34.58 3.98
N MET A 304 21.86 33.99 5.16
CA MET A 304 21.02 32.93 5.73
C MET A 304 19.51 33.11 5.61
N ASN A 305 18.93 34.25 5.98
CA ASN A 305 17.50 34.24 6.32
C ASN A 305 16.56 34.11 5.11
N THR A 306 16.86 34.71 3.97
CA THR A 306 15.96 34.65 2.80
C THR A 306 16.20 33.41 1.95
N GLU A 307 17.47 33.02 1.75
CA GLU A 307 17.83 31.86 0.93
C GLU A 307 17.44 30.55 1.63
N ILE A 308 17.58 30.46 2.95
CA ILE A 308 17.12 29.29 3.72
C ILE A 308 15.60 29.17 3.67
N LEU A 309 14.85 30.27 3.84
CA LEU A 309 13.38 30.22 3.79
C LEU A 309 12.85 29.84 2.40
N VAL A 310 13.50 30.32 1.33
CA VAL A 310 13.18 29.93 -0.05
C VAL A 310 13.48 28.44 -0.26
N ASN A 311 14.63 27.96 0.19
CA ASN A 311 14.98 26.55 0.07
C ASN A 311 14.06 25.65 0.89
N GLU A 312 13.68 26.04 2.11
CA GLU A 312 12.72 25.30 2.92
C GLU A 312 11.36 25.21 2.22
N LYS A 313 10.92 26.29 1.57
CA LYS A 313 9.67 26.31 0.80
C LYS A 313 9.74 25.42 -0.45
N ILE A 314 10.87 25.42 -1.16
CA ILE A 314 11.09 24.57 -2.34
C ILE A 314 11.14 23.09 -1.95
N ILE A 315 11.78 22.75 -0.83
CA ILE A 315 11.85 21.37 -0.33
C ILE A 315 10.47 20.88 0.12
N LYS A 316 9.67 21.76 0.75
CA LYS A 316 8.31 21.43 1.19
C LYS A 316 7.34 21.20 0.02
N ASN A 317 7.49 21.98 -1.06
CA ASN A 317 6.66 21.87 -2.26
C ASN A 317 7.56 21.58 -3.46
N PRO A 318 8.01 20.34 -3.64
CA PRO A 318 8.90 20.00 -4.74
C PRO A 318 8.18 20.25 -6.06
N MET A 319 8.85 20.96 -6.96
CA MET A 319 8.39 21.20 -8.33
C MET A 319 9.40 20.64 -9.31
N LEU A 320 8.91 20.12 -10.44
CA LEU A 320 9.73 19.57 -11.51
C LEU A 320 9.16 20.06 -12.86
N GLY A 321 9.97 20.80 -13.63
CA GLY A 321 9.54 21.35 -14.92
C GLY A 321 8.28 22.23 -14.85
N ASN A 322 8.15 23.04 -13.79
CA ASN A 322 6.98 23.86 -13.46
C ASN A 322 5.69 23.09 -13.11
N LEU A 323 5.78 21.77 -12.90
CA LEU A 323 4.70 20.94 -12.39
C LEU A 323 4.94 20.58 -10.93
N PRO A 324 3.89 20.38 -10.11
CA PRO A 324 4.04 19.78 -8.79
C PRO A 324 4.64 18.37 -8.93
N ALA A 325 5.67 18.06 -8.15
CA ALA A 325 6.30 16.75 -8.15
C ALA A 325 5.72 15.89 -7.02
N VAL A 326 5.24 14.70 -7.35
CA VAL A 326 4.77 13.71 -6.38
C VAL A 326 5.77 12.58 -6.32
N THR A 327 6.24 12.27 -5.12
CA THR A 327 7.15 11.16 -4.89
C THR A 327 6.38 9.90 -4.54
N ALA A 328 6.55 8.86 -5.33
CA ALA A 328 6.00 7.54 -5.03
C ALA A 328 7.11 6.57 -4.59
N PRO A 329 6.91 5.77 -3.53
CA PRO A 329 7.85 4.73 -3.15
C PRO A 329 7.96 3.67 -4.26
N PHE A 330 9.15 3.08 -4.42
CA PHE A 330 9.45 2.04 -5.42
C PHE A 330 9.32 2.46 -6.89
N PHE A 331 9.11 3.74 -7.17
CA PHE A 331 9.15 4.26 -8.54
C PHE A 331 10.57 4.11 -9.12
N PRO A 332 10.75 3.72 -10.39
CA PRO A 332 12.08 3.58 -10.99
C PRO A 332 12.86 4.91 -11.04
N GLU A 333 14.14 4.88 -10.68
CA GLU A 333 14.96 6.11 -10.56
C GLU A 333 15.24 6.81 -11.90
N ASN A 334 15.21 6.05 -13.00
CA ASN A 334 15.53 6.54 -14.35
C ASN A 334 14.29 6.92 -15.16
N ALA A 335 13.13 7.02 -14.54
CA ALA A 335 11.89 7.39 -15.22
C ALA A 335 11.19 8.57 -14.53
N ILE A 336 10.31 9.21 -15.28
CA ILE A 336 9.37 10.23 -14.79
C ILE A 336 8.04 10.00 -15.50
N LEU A 337 6.96 9.88 -14.75
CA LEU A 337 5.62 9.81 -15.31
C LEU A 337 4.93 11.17 -15.15
N ILE A 338 4.52 11.79 -16.25
CA ILE A 338 3.78 13.05 -16.23
C ILE A 338 2.33 12.74 -16.59
N THR A 339 1.43 12.89 -15.62
CA THR A 339 0.00 12.63 -15.81
C THR A 339 -0.80 13.30 -14.70
N SER A 340 -2.11 13.42 -14.88
CA SER A 340 -3.01 13.63 -13.73
C SER A 340 -3.13 12.34 -12.92
N LEU A 341 -3.14 12.43 -11.58
CA LEU A 341 -3.26 11.25 -10.71
C LEU A 341 -4.62 10.55 -10.85
N LYS A 342 -5.66 11.31 -11.19
CA LYS A 342 -7.00 10.78 -11.52
C LYS A 342 -7.04 10.02 -12.84
N ASN A 343 -5.98 10.06 -13.64
CA ASN A 343 -5.88 9.25 -14.85
C ASN A 343 -5.40 7.82 -14.54
N LEU A 344 -4.76 7.64 -13.38
CA LEU A 344 -4.33 6.33 -12.89
C LEU A 344 -5.48 5.70 -12.12
N SER A 345 -5.90 4.53 -12.59
CA SER A 345 -6.95 3.76 -11.98
C SER A 345 -6.44 2.39 -11.53
N LEU A 346 -6.95 1.91 -10.40
CA LEU A 346 -6.82 0.54 -9.92
C LEU A 346 -8.22 -0.08 -9.91
N TYR A 347 -8.44 -1.06 -10.78
CA TYR A 347 -9.69 -1.78 -10.86
C TYR A 347 -9.58 -3.01 -9.97
N TRP A 348 -10.58 -3.23 -9.14
CA TRP A 348 -10.66 -4.43 -8.32
C TRP A 348 -12.01 -5.08 -8.50
N GLN A 349 -12.02 -6.42 -8.57
CA GLN A 349 -13.26 -7.15 -8.79
C GLN A 349 -14.07 -7.24 -7.49
N LYS A 350 -15.30 -6.71 -7.51
CA LYS A 350 -16.24 -6.74 -6.40
C LYS A 350 -16.53 -8.18 -5.96
N GLY A 351 -16.33 -8.46 -4.68
CA GLY A 351 -16.56 -9.79 -4.10
C GLY A 351 -15.50 -10.84 -4.45
N SER A 352 -14.36 -10.43 -5.03
CA SER A 352 -13.19 -11.30 -5.23
C SER A 352 -12.31 -11.41 -3.99
N ILE A 353 -12.39 -10.44 -3.06
CA ILE A 353 -11.65 -10.46 -1.79
C ILE A 353 -12.06 -11.69 -0.98
N ARG A 354 -11.08 -12.52 -0.68
CA ARG A 354 -11.20 -13.71 0.18
C ARG A 354 -10.14 -13.63 1.25
N LYS A 355 -10.55 -13.82 2.49
CA LYS A 355 -9.66 -13.86 3.66
C LYS A 355 -9.87 -15.19 4.37
N LEU A 356 -8.77 -15.88 4.66
CA LEU A 356 -8.76 -17.11 5.45
C LEU A 356 -7.70 -16.96 6.53
N ILE A 357 -8.12 -17.17 7.78
CA ILE A 357 -7.19 -17.20 8.91
C ILE A 357 -7.09 -18.65 9.35
N LYS A 358 -5.87 -19.18 9.34
CA LYS A 358 -5.59 -20.57 9.65
C LYS A 358 -4.58 -20.64 10.78
N ASP A 359 -4.92 -21.39 11.82
CA ASP A 359 -3.93 -21.75 12.82
C ASP A 359 -3.11 -22.92 12.29
N GLU A 360 -1.78 -22.77 12.21
CA GLU A 360 -0.88 -23.79 11.68
C GLU A 360 0.12 -24.25 12.75
N PRO A 361 -0.31 -25.09 13.71
CA PRO A 361 0.57 -25.58 14.77
C PRO A 361 1.78 -26.35 14.25
N HIS A 362 1.70 -26.94 13.06
CA HIS A 362 2.83 -27.64 12.46
C HIS A 362 4.03 -26.73 12.16
N TYR A 363 3.78 -25.43 11.98
CA TYR A 363 4.79 -24.41 11.70
C TYR A 363 4.91 -23.36 12.82
N ASP A 364 4.28 -23.60 13.98
CA ASP A 364 4.25 -22.69 15.13
C ASP A 364 3.83 -21.25 14.76
N ARG A 365 2.79 -21.11 13.93
CA ARG A 365 2.35 -19.81 13.40
C ARG A 365 0.85 -19.72 13.17
N LEU A 366 0.35 -18.49 13.26
CA LEU A 366 -0.95 -18.08 12.76
C LEU A 366 -0.78 -17.52 11.33
N ALA A 367 -1.43 -18.13 10.35
CA ALA A 367 -1.34 -17.76 8.94
C ALA A 367 -2.59 -16.98 8.48
N PHE A 368 -2.35 -15.93 7.70
CA PHE A 368 -3.37 -15.10 7.06
C PHE A 368 -3.21 -15.24 5.56
N TYR A 369 -4.22 -15.80 4.91
CA TYR A 369 -4.28 -15.93 3.47
C TYR A 369 -5.29 -14.92 2.93
N GLU A 370 -4.85 -14.06 2.01
CA GLU A 370 -5.71 -13.07 1.38
C GLU A 370 -5.53 -13.06 -0.12
N SER A 371 -6.63 -13.04 -0.87
CA SER A 371 -6.59 -13.00 -2.32
C SER A 371 -7.67 -12.08 -2.87
N TRP A 372 -7.38 -11.33 -3.91
CA TRP A 372 -8.39 -10.63 -4.71
C TRP A 372 -7.93 -10.51 -6.16
N ASN A 373 -8.85 -10.08 -7.03
CA ASN A 373 -8.54 -9.85 -8.42
C ASN A 373 -8.43 -8.35 -8.69
N GLU A 374 -7.33 -7.94 -9.33
CA GLU A 374 -7.03 -6.54 -9.63
C GLU A 374 -6.42 -6.34 -11.01
N ASP A 375 -6.51 -5.11 -11.52
CA ASP A 375 -5.85 -4.65 -12.75
C ASP A 375 -5.54 -3.15 -12.65
N TYR A 376 -4.37 -2.75 -13.16
CA TYR A 376 -3.93 -1.36 -13.19
C TYR A 376 -4.29 -0.74 -14.52
N ILE A 377 -5.10 0.31 -14.55
CA ILE A 377 -5.62 0.89 -15.80
C ILE A 377 -5.22 2.37 -15.92
N ILE A 378 -4.96 2.79 -17.16
CA ILE A 378 -4.80 4.20 -17.53
C ILE A 378 -6.02 4.58 -18.35
N GLU A 379 -6.80 5.54 -17.85
CA GLU A 379 -8.06 5.93 -18.48
C GLU A 379 -7.80 6.59 -19.85
N ASN A 380 -6.82 7.50 -19.92
CA ASN A 380 -6.45 8.18 -21.15
C ASN A 380 -4.92 8.28 -21.32
N TYR A 381 -4.39 7.66 -22.39
CA TYR A 381 -2.98 7.75 -22.75
C TYR A 381 -2.59 9.13 -23.29
N GLU A 382 -3.52 9.90 -23.86
CA GLU A 382 -3.22 11.23 -24.38
C GLU A 382 -3.00 12.28 -23.28
N ALA A 383 -3.52 11.98 -22.08
CA ALA A 383 -3.46 12.85 -20.91
C ALA A 383 -2.16 12.69 -20.10
N GLY A 384 -1.22 11.86 -20.58
CA GLY A 384 0.05 11.63 -19.91
C GLY A 384 1.17 11.25 -20.85
N CYS A 385 2.39 11.28 -20.32
CA CYS A 385 3.62 10.93 -21.01
C CYS A 385 4.56 10.24 -20.02
N LEU A 386 5.27 9.21 -20.49
CA LEU A 386 6.30 8.53 -19.72
C LEU A 386 7.67 8.90 -20.29
N ILE A 387 8.55 9.41 -19.44
CA ILE A 387 9.96 9.55 -19.75
C ILE A 387 10.65 8.33 -19.15
N ASP A 388 11.36 7.56 -19.98
CA ASP A 388 12.03 6.33 -19.54
C ASP A 388 13.50 6.31 -19.98
N GLY A 389 14.36 5.70 -19.18
CA GLY A 389 15.79 5.59 -19.49
C GLY A 389 16.56 6.92 -19.45
N ILE A 390 16.27 7.77 -18.47
CA ILE A 390 17.04 9.00 -18.23
C ILE A 390 18.49 8.64 -17.91
N THR A 391 19.42 9.12 -18.73
CA THR A 391 20.85 8.94 -18.50
C THR A 391 21.47 10.24 -18.02
N TRP A 392 22.15 10.17 -16.87
CA TRP A 392 22.91 11.29 -16.33
C TRP A 392 24.30 11.24 -16.93
N LYS A 393 24.58 12.20 -17.82
CA LYS A 393 25.80 12.19 -18.63
C LYS A 393 26.87 13.09 -18.13
#